data_AF-A0A3N2PDD3-F1
#
_entry.id   AF-A0A3N2PDD3-F1
#
_cell.length_a   1.000
_cell.length_b   1.000
_cell.length_c   1.000
_cell.angle_alpha   90.00
_cell.angle_beta   90.00
_cell.angle_gamma   90.00
#
_symmetry.space_group_name_H-M   'P 1'
#
loop_
_entity.id
_entity.type
_entity.pdbx_description
1 polymer ?
#
loop_
_entity_poly.entity_id
_entity_poly.type
_entity_poly.pdbx_seq_one_letter_code
_entity_poly.pdbx_strand_id
1 'polypeptide(L)'
;MRFRRSLANLLVAASIGVAGATGADVVGAIPGRPGFLPGGAAAVAAPDTAPAPHYAGIRVVRAVPGAPSTPRITLPPGYRLLAGDRHRAASRSEFTAFIRGPRSERGIPVTIDWPEASVGSVVAADTRLALHRHAGAPHRVTVVVPVVWSSPDANQATLQVWSMLSRSTASGLLWRIEHNDPDRAVGPWAGGPWPAVQATAVVNWMVAAEAVLRDSGLIAEARRRGHFFSLMGFETNNPLHPDNPPHWHLAYYPGRDHGAPRAQVPHFWVDERGGTFYNGMDVQGAGRRAFRAGEPARIHAPDGTLLVTLTIRADGGLDIAPAVGPRYSITAPDGNFGHSVDVARAGVPWRSFATRDDVKIGVLVVQVRDAGSTAPHRTTVYRYDALTGVLSGS
;
A
#
# COMPACT_ATOMS: atom_id res chain seq x y z
N MET A 1 3.66 -17.67 -29.39
CA MET A 1 4.57 -17.14 -28.35
C MET A 1 3.75 -16.36 -27.32
N ARG A 2 3.54 -16.92 -26.12
CA ARG A 2 2.83 -16.26 -25.02
C ARG A 2 3.79 -16.15 -23.83
N PHE A 3 4.23 -14.94 -23.51
CA PHE A 3 5.03 -14.68 -22.32
C PHE A 3 4.12 -14.72 -21.09
N ARG A 4 4.31 -15.72 -20.22
CA ARG A 4 3.77 -15.74 -18.86
C ARG A 4 4.66 -14.85 -17.99
N ARG A 5 4.10 -13.81 -17.37
CA ARG A 5 4.75 -13.06 -16.28
C ARG A 5 4.19 -13.56 -14.95
N SER A 6 5.06 -14.12 -14.13
CA SER A 6 4.82 -14.35 -12.70
C SER A 6 5.15 -13.04 -11.98
N LEU A 7 4.13 -12.38 -11.42
CA LEU A 7 4.28 -11.29 -10.46
C LEU A 7 4.00 -11.90 -9.08
N ALA A 8 5.06 -12.37 -8.43
CA ALA A 8 5.04 -12.66 -6.99
C ALA A 8 5.65 -11.45 -6.29
N ASN A 9 4.81 -10.52 -5.82
CA ASN A 9 5.23 -9.43 -4.94
C ASN A 9 5.14 -9.93 -3.49
N LEU A 10 6.30 -10.10 -2.86
CA LEU A 10 6.42 -10.32 -1.42
C LEU A 10 6.45 -8.92 -0.77
N LEU A 11 5.34 -8.47 -0.19
CA LEU A 11 5.36 -7.38 0.79
C LEU A 11 5.63 -8.04 2.15
N VAL A 12 6.84 -7.86 2.68
CA VAL A 12 7.12 -8.17 4.08
C VAL A 12 6.80 -6.92 4.89
N ALA A 13 5.63 -6.92 5.54
CA ALA A 13 5.36 -5.98 6.60
C ALA A 13 6.31 -6.28 7.77
N ALA A 14 7.22 -5.35 8.07
CA ALA A 14 8.06 -5.42 9.26
C ALA A 14 7.18 -5.21 10.50
N SER A 15 6.59 -6.29 11.01
CA SER A 15 5.91 -6.31 12.30
C SER A 15 6.97 -6.49 13.40
N ILE A 16 7.51 -5.39 13.95
CA ILE A 16 8.36 -5.49 15.15
C ILE A 16 7.43 -5.65 16.36
N GLY A 17 7.35 -6.87 16.86
CA GLY A 17 6.80 -7.16 18.18
C GLY A 17 7.69 -6.55 19.25
N VAL A 18 7.12 -5.71 20.10
CA VAL A 18 7.75 -5.27 21.35
C VAL A 18 7.68 -6.43 22.33
N ALA A 19 8.79 -7.12 22.54
CA ALA A 19 8.98 -8.06 23.65
C ALA A 19 10.01 -7.47 24.61
N GLY A 20 9.56 -7.21 25.84
CA GLY A 20 10.41 -6.75 26.93
C GLY A 20 11.45 -7.80 27.31
N ALA A 21 12.70 -7.36 27.42
CA ALA A 21 13.80 -8.16 27.93
C ALA A 21 13.84 -8.07 29.47
N THR A 22 13.77 -9.22 30.13
CA THR A 22 14.39 -9.44 31.44
C THR A 22 15.45 -10.50 31.25
N GLY A 23 16.71 -10.14 31.49
CA GLY A 23 17.85 -11.03 31.33
C GLY A 23 18.01 -12.04 32.46
N ALA A 24 18.81 -13.07 32.18
CA ALA A 24 19.87 -13.58 33.05
C ALA A 24 20.69 -14.63 32.27
N ASP A 25 22.01 -14.55 32.46
CA ASP A 25 23.06 -15.40 31.92
C ASP A 25 22.94 -16.89 32.30
N VAL A 26 23.67 -17.78 31.62
CA VAL A 26 24.88 -18.45 32.16
C VAL A 26 25.44 -19.48 31.16
N VAL A 27 26.77 -19.44 31.10
CA VAL A 27 27.79 -20.20 30.38
C VAL A 27 27.82 -21.69 30.74
N GLY A 28 28.24 -22.56 29.80
CA GLY A 28 28.74 -23.89 30.16
C GLY A 28 29.12 -24.78 28.97
N ALA A 29 30.37 -24.74 28.54
CA ALA A 29 31.00 -25.73 27.66
C ALA A 29 31.72 -26.79 28.49
N ILE A 30 31.61 -28.08 28.13
CA ILE A 30 32.53 -29.15 28.57
C ILE A 30 32.82 -30.12 27.40
N PRO A 31 34.09 -30.54 27.18
CA PRO A 31 34.50 -31.44 26.09
C PRO A 31 34.73 -32.92 26.54
N GLY A 32 34.66 -33.87 25.59
CA GLY A 32 35.35 -35.17 25.69
C GLY A 32 34.61 -36.45 25.24
N ARG A 33 35.01 -36.97 24.05
CA ARG A 33 35.06 -38.35 23.43
C ARG A 33 34.79 -39.63 24.29
N PRO A 34 34.66 -40.88 23.73
CA PRO A 34 34.72 -41.39 22.33
C PRO A 34 33.66 -42.45 21.90
N GLY A 35 33.59 -42.73 20.58
CA GLY A 35 33.43 -44.07 19.98
C GLY A 35 32.13 -44.86 20.15
N PHE A 36 31.23 -44.80 19.15
CA PHE A 36 30.20 -45.85 18.93
C PHE A 36 29.97 -46.08 17.43
N LEU A 37 29.89 -47.36 17.06
CA LEU A 37 29.77 -47.88 15.68
C LEU A 37 28.43 -47.49 15.02
N PRO A 38 28.36 -47.38 13.67
CA PRO A 38 27.12 -47.05 12.98
C PRO A 38 26.22 -48.30 12.90
N GLY A 39 25.32 -48.44 13.87
CA GLY A 39 24.14 -49.29 13.73
C GLY A 39 23.16 -48.64 12.76
N GLY A 40 22.78 -49.35 11.70
CA GLY A 40 21.80 -48.91 10.72
C GLY A 40 20.45 -48.62 11.37
N ALA A 41 20.21 -47.33 11.66
CA ALA A 41 18.89 -46.85 12.00
C ALA A 41 18.07 -46.77 10.71
N ALA A 42 17.02 -47.58 10.61
CA ALA A 42 16.01 -47.44 9.59
C ALA A 42 15.53 -45.98 9.56
N ALA A 43 15.63 -45.35 8.39
CA ALA A 43 15.13 -44.01 8.18
C ALA A 43 13.63 -44.00 8.50
N VAL A 44 13.27 -43.47 9.67
CA VAL A 44 11.89 -43.14 10.00
C VAL A 44 11.49 -42.07 8.98
N ALA A 45 10.61 -42.45 8.05
CA ALA A 45 10.05 -41.51 7.08
C ALA A 45 9.51 -40.31 7.86
N ALA A 46 10.03 -39.12 7.56
CA ALA A 46 9.49 -37.88 8.11
C ALA A 46 7.99 -37.85 7.80
N PRO A 47 7.13 -37.46 8.76
CA PRO A 47 5.70 -37.39 8.51
C PRO A 47 5.46 -36.48 7.30
N ASP A 48 4.68 -36.97 6.33
CA ASP A 48 4.22 -36.19 5.17
C ASP A 48 3.62 -34.89 5.70
N THR A 49 4.39 -33.81 5.62
CA THR A 49 3.93 -32.50 6.03
C THR A 49 2.81 -32.12 5.06
N ALA A 50 1.59 -32.03 5.58
CA ALA A 50 0.44 -31.59 4.79
C ALA A 50 0.81 -30.31 4.01
N PRO A 51 0.47 -30.23 2.72
CA PRO A 51 0.90 -29.11 1.88
C PRO A 51 0.45 -27.78 2.50
N ALA A 52 1.32 -26.78 2.42
CA ALA A 52 1.05 -25.46 2.97
C ALA A 52 -0.27 -24.90 2.39
N PRO A 53 -1.14 -24.31 3.24
CA PRO A 53 -2.40 -23.78 2.77
C PRO A 53 -2.19 -22.58 1.85
N HIS A 54 -3.16 -22.35 0.99
CA HIS A 54 -3.24 -21.16 0.14
C HIS A 54 -4.41 -20.29 0.55
N TYR A 55 -4.38 -19.04 0.10
CA TYR A 55 -5.31 -18.01 0.50
C TYR A 55 -5.96 -17.32 -0.70
N ALA A 56 -7.16 -16.81 -0.46
CA ALA A 56 -7.84 -15.84 -1.31
C ALA A 56 -8.47 -14.77 -0.43
N GLY A 57 -8.60 -13.57 -0.98
CA GLY A 57 -9.38 -12.49 -0.42
C GLY A 57 -10.52 -12.21 -1.37
N ILE A 58 -11.67 -11.82 -0.82
CA ILE A 58 -12.78 -11.26 -1.57
C ILE A 58 -13.27 -9.98 -0.92
N ARG A 59 -13.74 -9.04 -1.73
CA ARG A 59 -14.63 -7.96 -1.32
C ARG A 59 -15.97 -8.15 -1.98
N VAL A 60 -17.01 -8.30 -1.17
CA VAL A 60 -18.40 -8.30 -1.62
C VAL A 60 -18.89 -6.85 -1.53
N VAL A 61 -19.33 -6.30 -2.65
CA VAL A 61 -19.69 -4.87 -2.77
C VAL A 61 -21.20 -4.74 -2.88
N ARG A 62 -21.80 -3.89 -2.05
CA ARG A 62 -23.21 -3.53 -2.13
C ARG A 62 -23.49 -2.72 -3.39
N ALA A 63 -24.66 -2.88 -3.97
CA ALA A 63 -25.12 -2.00 -5.05
C ALA A 63 -25.34 -0.56 -4.55
N VAL A 64 -25.72 -0.40 -3.28
CA VAL A 64 -25.92 0.90 -2.61
C VAL A 64 -25.31 0.83 -1.21
N PRO A 65 -24.47 1.80 -0.79
CA PRO A 65 -23.94 1.85 0.57
C PRO A 65 -25.05 1.93 1.63
N GLY A 66 -24.85 1.30 2.78
CA GLY A 66 -25.81 1.24 3.88
C GLY A 66 -25.15 1.01 5.23
N ALA A 67 -25.92 0.56 6.22
CA ALA A 67 -25.34 0.14 7.50
C ALA A 67 -24.39 -1.06 7.28
N PRO A 68 -23.20 -1.09 7.92
CA PRO A 68 -22.33 -2.26 7.87
C PRO A 68 -23.08 -3.53 8.32
N SER A 69 -23.00 -4.59 7.53
CA SER A 69 -23.55 -5.91 7.88
C SER A 69 -22.72 -7.00 7.19
N THR A 70 -22.90 -8.25 7.63
CA THR A 70 -22.10 -9.39 7.18
C THR A 70 -22.94 -10.34 6.34
N PRO A 71 -22.57 -10.63 5.08
CA PRO A 71 -23.21 -11.67 4.29
C PRO A 71 -22.90 -13.06 4.85
N ARG A 72 -23.79 -14.01 4.60
CA ARG A 72 -23.49 -15.44 4.75
C ARG A 72 -22.71 -15.91 3.53
N ILE A 73 -21.54 -16.51 3.75
CA ILE A 73 -20.69 -17.07 2.70
C ILE A 73 -20.57 -18.57 2.89
N THR A 74 -20.89 -19.33 1.83
CA THR A 74 -20.76 -20.78 1.77
C THR A 74 -19.61 -21.16 0.85
N LEU A 75 -18.72 -22.01 1.36
CA LEU A 75 -17.52 -22.50 0.68
C LEU A 75 -17.63 -24.02 0.44
N PRO A 76 -16.94 -24.57 -0.57
CA PRO A 76 -16.89 -26.01 -0.78
C PRO A 76 -16.05 -26.71 0.31
N PRO A 77 -16.20 -28.03 0.46
CA PRO A 77 -15.40 -28.82 1.40
C PRO A 77 -13.89 -28.58 1.23
N GLY A 78 -13.15 -28.53 2.34
CA GLY A 78 -11.71 -28.27 2.36
C GLY A 78 -11.33 -26.78 2.39
N TYR A 79 -12.29 -25.87 2.25
CA TYR A 79 -12.07 -24.43 2.35
C TYR A 79 -12.81 -23.83 3.54
N ARG A 80 -12.26 -22.77 4.12
CA ARG A 80 -12.87 -22.06 5.25
C ARG A 80 -12.54 -20.58 5.22
N LEU A 81 -13.42 -19.77 5.80
CA LEU A 81 -13.10 -18.37 6.07
C LEU A 81 -12.09 -18.28 7.22
N LEU A 82 -11.19 -17.31 7.13
CA LEU A 82 -10.37 -16.91 8.27
C LEU A 82 -11.22 -16.16 9.30
N ALA A 83 -10.98 -16.44 10.57
CA ALA A 83 -11.69 -15.81 11.68
C ALA A 83 -11.02 -14.48 12.10
N GLY A 84 -11.77 -13.70 12.88
CA GLY A 84 -11.32 -12.42 13.45
C GLY A 84 -11.54 -11.22 12.52
N ASP A 85 -11.61 -10.04 13.13
CA ASP A 85 -12.04 -8.81 12.48
C ASP A 85 -10.99 -8.24 11.52
N ARG A 86 -9.72 -8.67 11.67
CA ARG A 86 -8.65 -8.37 10.71
C ARG A 86 -8.87 -9.05 9.35
N HIS A 87 -9.51 -10.23 9.35
CA HIS A 87 -9.74 -11.01 8.12
C HIS A 87 -11.17 -10.92 7.61
N ARG A 88 -12.07 -10.31 8.38
CA ARG A 88 -13.48 -10.13 8.03
C ARG A 88 -13.93 -8.77 8.53
N ALA A 89 -14.18 -7.85 7.61
CA ALA A 89 -14.54 -6.48 7.96
C ALA A 89 -15.72 -6.01 7.10
N ALA A 90 -16.72 -5.42 7.75
CA ALA A 90 -17.83 -4.76 7.09
C ALA A 90 -17.61 -3.23 7.12
N SER A 91 -17.79 -2.59 5.98
CA SER A 91 -17.93 -1.15 5.83
C SER A 91 -19.34 -0.81 5.36
N ARG A 92 -19.60 0.46 5.07
CA ARG A 92 -20.91 0.89 4.55
C ARG A 92 -21.16 0.35 3.15
N SER A 93 -20.14 0.23 2.32
CA SER A 93 -20.27 -0.26 0.93
C SER A 93 -19.83 -1.70 0.72
N GLU A 94 -18.99 -2.27 1.58
CA GLU A 94 -18.29 -3.52 1.29
C GLU A 94 -18.24 -4.47 2.49
N PHE A 95 -18.09 -5.76 2.20
CA PHE A 95 -17.67 -6.77 3.17
C PHE A 95 -16.45 -7.51 2.63
N THR A 96 -15.35 -7.43 3.36
CA THR A 96 -14.10 -8.11 3.04
C THR A 96 -14.03 -9.43 3.79
N ALA A 97 -13.57 -10.49 3.14
CA ALA A 97 -13.26 -11.76 3.79
C ALA A 97 -12.07 -12.47 3.16
N PHE A 98 -11.35 -13.26 3.98
CA PHE A 98 -10.30 -14.16 3.50
C PHE A 98 -10.71 -15.64 3.59
N ILE A 99 -10.33 -16.40 2.58
CA ILE A 99 -10.54 -17.84 2.43
C ILE A 99 -9.17 -18.52 2.56
N ARG A 100 -9.14 -19.66 3.26
CA ARG A 100 -8.00 -20.58 3.36
C ARG A 100 -8.40 -21.96 2.85
N GLY A 101 -7.54 -22.62 2.08
CA GLY A 101 -7.73 -24.01 1.65
C GLY A 101 -6.63 -24.52 0.72
N PRO A 102 -6.85 -25.65 0.02
CA PRO A 102 -5.98 -26.12 -1.05
C PRO A 102 -5.78 -25.07 -2.16
N ARG A 103 -4.66 -25.15 -2.88
CA ARG A 103 -4.42 -24.31 -4.05
C ARG A 103 -5.45 -24.62 -5.15
N SER A 104 -6.08 -23.58 -5.70
CA SER A 104 -6.92 -23.71 -6.89
C SER A 104 -6.73 -22.52 -7.83
N GLU A 105 -6.05 -22.75 -8.96
CA GLU A 105 -5.84 -21.72 -9.99
C GLU A 105 -7.09 -21.48 -10.83
N ARG A 106 -7.91 -22.52 -11.04
CA ARG A 106 -9.22 -22.40 -11.70
C ARG A 106 -10.28 -21.77 -10.78
N GLY A 107 -9.95 -21.62 -9.51
CA GLY A 107 -10.82 -21.09 -8.47
C GLY A 107 -11.83 -22.09 -7.93
N ILE A 108 -12.60 -21.62 -6.94
CA ILE A 108 -13.64 -22.38 -6.25
C ILE A 108 -14.97 -21.63 -6.34
N PRO A 109 -16.11 -22.35 -6.41
CA PRO A 109 -17.41 -21.70 -6.30
C PRO A 109 -17.61 -21.16 -4.89
N VAL A 110 -17.89 -19.87 -4.76
CA VAL A 110 -18.24 -19.21 -3.50
C VAL A 110 -19.65 -18.67 -3.61
N THR A 111 -20.54 -19.12 -2.73
CA THR A 111 -21.92 -18.62 -2.69
C THR A 111 -22.06 -17.59 -1.59
N ILE A 112 -22.64 -16.45 -1.93
CA ILE A 112 -22.81 -15.30 -1.06
C ILE A 112 -24.29 -15.00 -0.98
N ASP A 113 -24.82 -14.91 0.23
CA ASP A 113 -26.20 -14.59 0.55
C ASP A 113 -26.21 -13.37 1.47
N TRP A 114 -26.70 -12.24 1.00
CA TRP A 114 -26.66 -10.96 1.72
C TRP A 114 -28.08 -10.38 1.89
N PRO A 115 -28.89 -10.86 2.84
CA PRO A 115 -30.29 -10.47 2.95
C PRO A 115 -30.51 -8.96 3.14
N GLU A 116 -29.57 -8.27 3.79
CA GLU A 116 -29.67 -6.84 4.06
C GLU A 116 -29.13 -5.97 2.91
N ALA A 117 -28.74 -6.56 1.77
CA ALA A 117 -28.22 -5.80 0.63
C ALA A 117 -28.40 -6.50 -0.73
N SER A 118 -28.43 -5.72 -1.80
CA SER A 118 -28.19 -6.25 -3.15
C SER A 118 -26.69 -6.30 -3.41
N VAL A 119 -26.16 -7.46 -3.82
CA VAL A 119 -24.76 -7.58 -4.26
C VAL A 119 -24.60 -6.94 -5.64
N GLY A 120 -23.81 -5.87 -5.70
CA GLY A 120 -23.49 -5.16 -6.94
C GLY A 120 -22.27 -5.73 -7.66
N SER A 121 -21.23 -6.11 -6.90
CA SER A 121 -19.99 -6.68 -7.43
C SER A 121 -19.32 -7.60 -6.40
N VAL A 122 -18.44 -8.47 -6.86
CA VAL A 122 -17.48 -9.17 -6.01
C VAL A 122 -16.10 -9.02 -6.62
N VAL A 123 -15.12 -8.61 -5.83
CA VAL A 123 -13.75 -8.35 -6.27
C VAL A 123 -12.80 -9.35 -5.62
N ALA A 124 -11.86 -9.87 -6.40
CA ALA A 124 -10.69 -10.59 -5.90
C ALA A 124 -9.45 -10.11 -6.64
N ALA A 125 -8.43 -9.71 -5.89
CA ALA A 125 -7.28 -8.96 -6.38
C ALA A 125 -7.73 -7.72 -7.19
N ASP A 126 -7.21 -7.56 -8.40
CA ASP A 126 -7.50 -6.47 -9.31
C ASP A 126 -8.70 -6.74 -10.24
N THR A 127 -9.49 -7.79 -9.96
CA THR A 127 -10.49 -8.31 -10.89
C THR A 127 -11.90 -8.30 -10.28
N ARG A 128 -12.87 -7.78 -11.04
CA ARG A 128 -14.30 -8.00 -10.76
C ARG A 128 -14.71 -9.39 -11.23
N LEU A 129 -15.21 -10.21 -10.33
CA LEU A 129 -15.65 -11.57 -10.62
C LEU A 129 -17.03 -11.57 -11.27
N ALA A 130 -17.24 -12.48 -12.21
CA ALA A 130 -18.55 -12.67 -12.85
C ALA A 130 -19.56 -13.18 -11.82
N LEU A 131 -20.71 -12.50 -11.73
CA LEU A 131 -21.79 -12.86 -10.80
C LEU A 131 -22.78 -13.80 -11.48
N HIS A 132 -22.98 -14.98 -10.89
CA HIS A 132 -24.10 -15.86 -11.21
C HIS A 132 -25.22 -15.61 -10.20
N ARG A 133 -26.31 -14.97 -10.64
CA ARG A 133 -27.48 -14.69 -9.81
C ARG A 133 -28.43 -15.88 -9.79
N HIS A 134 -29.01 -16.18 -8.63
CA HIS A 134 -29.93 -17.30 -8.46
C HIS A 134 -31.38 -16.84 -8.69
N ALA A 135 -32.11 -17.54 -9.56
CA ALA A 135 -33.53 -17.28 -9.78
C ALA A 135 -34.32 -17.53 -8.48
N GLY A 136 -35.23 -16.61 -8.12
CA GLY A 136 -36.01 -16.69 -6.88
C GLY A 136 -35.24 -16.36 -5.59
N ALA A 137 -33.94 -16.04 -5.66
CA ALA A 137 -33.12 -15.67 -4.51
C ALA A 137 -32.31 -14.38 -4.83
N PRO A 138 -32.94 -13.19 -4.81
CA PRO A 138 -32.35 -11.94 -5.31
C PRO A 138 -31.09 -11.50 -4.57
N HIS A 139 -30.94 -11.92 -3.31
CA HIS A 139 -29.79 -11.63 -2.44
C HIS A 139 -28.66 -12.65 -2.54
N ARG A 140 -28.83 -13.70 -3.36
CA ARG A 140 -27.87 -14.79 -3.51
C ARG A 140 -27.14 -14.72 -4.84
N VAL A 141 -25.82 -14.73 -4.77
CA VAL A 141 -24.93 -14.83 -5.93
C VAL A 141 -23.88 -15.92 -5.73
N THR A 142 -23.40 -16.49 -6.83
CA THR A 142 -22.23 -17.37 -6.85
C THR A 142 -21.15 -16.77 -7.74
N VAL A 143 -19.90 -16.85 -7.30
CA VAL A 143 -18.70 -16.42 -8.04
C VAL A 143 -17.63 -17.51 -8.00
N VAL A 144 -16.65 -17.43 -8.89
CA VAL A 144 -15.48 -18.33 -8.88
C VAL A 144 -14.26 -17.56 -8.37
N VAL A 145 -13.66 -18.02 -7.27
CA VAL A 145 -12.55 -17.31 -6.59
C VAL A 145 -11.25 -18.13 -6.67
N PRO A 146 -10.18 -17.61 -7.31
CA PRO A 146 -8.86 -18.23 -7.28
C PRO A 146 -8.26 -18.26 -5.86
N VAL A 147 -7.71 -19.41 -5.46
CA VAL A 147 -7.05 -19.60 -4.15
C VAL A 147 -5.58 -19.91 -4.39
N VAL A 148 -4.78 -18.86 -4.52
CA VAL A 148 -3.39 -18.96 -5.04
C VAL A 148 -2.35 -18.20 -4.23
N TRP A 149 -2.76 -17.39 -3.26
CA TRP A 149 -1.86 -16.55 -2.47
C TRP A 149 -1.20 -17.35 -1.35
N SER A 150 0.05 -17.00 -1.04
CA SER A 150 0.84 -17.64 0.02
C SER A 150 0.44 -17.18 1.43
N SER A 151 -0.16 -16.00 1.56
CA SER A 151 -0.70 -15.46 2.81
C SER A 151 -1.86 -14.49 2.53
N PRO A 152 -2.67 -14.13 3.54
CA PRO A 152 -3.62 -13.02 3.43
C PRO A 152 -2.95 -11.70 3.05
N ASP A 153 -1.79 -11.40 3.66
CA ASP A 153 -1.02 -10.18 3.41
C ASP A 153 -0.44 -10.10 1.99
N ALA A 154 -0.26 -11.21 1.29
CA ALA A 154 0.17 -11.21 -0.10
C ALA A 154 -0.93 -10.71 -1.06
N ASN A 155 -2.18 -10.62 -0.59
CA ASN A 155 -3.34 -10.26 -1.41
C ASN A 155 -3.85 -8.83 -1.13
N GLN A 156 -2.93 -7.88 -1.01
CA GLN A 156 -3.26 -6.46 -0.75
C GLN A 156 -4.14 -5.85 -1.84
N ALA A 157 -4.00 -6.28 -3.10
CA ALA A 157 -4.78 -5.77 -4.22
C ALA A 157 -6.28 -6.08 -4.08
N THR A 158 -6.64 -7.11 -3.31
CA THR A 158 -8.05 -7.30 -2.97
C THR A 158 -8.52 -6.22 -2.01
N LEU A 159 -7.70 -5.81 -1.04
CA LEU A 159 -8.13 -4.95 0.05
C LEU A 159 -8.15 -3.49 -0.36
N GLN A 160 -7.03 -3.00 -0.85
CA GLN A 160 -6.83 -1.60 -1.15
C GLN A 160 -7.31 -1.28 -2.56
N VAL A 161 -7.67 -0.02 -2.80
CA VAL A 161 -8.01 0.49 -4.14
C VAL A 161 -6.95 1.52 -4.50
N TRP A 162 -6.07 1.17 -5.43
CA TRP A 162 -4.98 2.06 -5.84
C TRP A 162 -4.78 2.05 -7.37
N SER A 163 -4.38 3.18 -7.92
CA SER A 163 -3.92 3.29 -9.30
C SER A 163 -2.41 3.29 -9.37
N MET A 164 -1.81 2.37 -10.14
CA MET A 164 -0.37 2.38 -10.42
C MET A 164 -0.06 3.33 -11.59
N LEU A 165 0.42 4.54 -11.31
CA LEU A 165 0.88 5.51 -12.32
C LEU A 165 2.28 5.17 -12.86
N SER A 166 3.10 4.46 -12.08
CA SER A 166 4.30 3.78 -12.57
C SER A 166 4.36 2.37 -12.00
N ARG A 167 4.37 1.35 -12.87
CA ARG A 167 4.24 -0.08 -12.50
C ARG A 167 5.56 -0.84 -12.37
N SER A 168 6.67 -0.24 -12.77
CA SER A 168 7.96 -0.94 -12.87
C SER A 168 9.01 -0.28 -12.00
N THR A 169 9.53 -1.05 -11.03
CA THR A 169 10.69 -0.65 -10.23
C THR A 169 11.91 -0.39 -11.10
N ALA A 170 12.02 -1.06 -12.25
CA ALA A 170 13.10 -0.82 -13.22
C ALA A 170 13.07 0.58 -13.87
N SER A 171 12.02 1.37 -13.68
CA SER A 171 11.98 2.77 -14.14
C SER A 171 12.72 3.73 -13.20
N GLY A 172 13.09 3.29 -12.00
CA GLY A 172 13.61 4.16 -10.93
C GLY A 172 12.52 4.79 -10.06
N LEU A 173 11.25 4.60 -10.42
CA LEU A 173 10.09 5.06 -9.65
C LEU A 173 8.97 4.02 -9.68
N LEU A 174 8.50 3.60 -8.52
CA LEU A 174 7.22 2.93 -8.37
C LEU A 174 6.23 3.91 -7.76
N TRP A 175 5.12 4.17 -8.44
CA TRP A 175 4.19 5.20 -8.03
C TRP A 175 2.77 4.70 -8.09
N ARG A 176 2.10 4.73 -6.94
CA ARG A 176 0.68 4.46 -6.84
C ARG A 176 -0.05 5.56 -6.06
N ILE A 177 -1.35 5.64 -6.29
CA ILE A 177 -2.26 6.56 -5.61
C ILE A 177 -3.39 5.75 -5.00
N GLU A 178 -3.55 5.87 -3.70
CA GLU A 178 -4.56 5.25 -2.88
C GLU A 178 -5.88 6.04 -2.95
N HIS A 179 -6.96 5.36 -3.35
CA HIS A 179 -8.28 5.95 -3.58
C HIS A 179 -9.16 5.78 -2.34
N ASN A 180 -8.98 6.66 -1.37
CA ASN A 180 -9.70 6.65 -0.09
C ASN A 180 -11.18 7.01 -0.24
N ASP A 181 -12.07 6.17 0.27
CA ASP A 181 -13.52 6.36 0.20
C ASP A 181 -14.14 6.19 1.61
N PRO A 182 -14.89 7.19 2.14
CA PRO A 182 -15.53 7.09 3.44
C PRO A 182 -16.50 5.91 3.57
N ASP A 183 -17.14 5.47 2.49
CA ASP A 183 -18.05 4.32 2.55
C ASP A 183 -17.30 2.98 2.66
N ARG A 184 -16.02 2.93 2.26
CA ARG A 184 -15.16 1.73 2.35
C ARG A 184 -14.33 1.66 3.62
N ALA A 185 -14.34 2.72 4.43
CA ALA A 185 -13.55 2.81 5.65
C ALA A 185 -13.81 1.64 6.60
N VAL A 186 -12.74 1.04 7.14
CA VAL A 186 -12.79 -0.04 8.14
C VAL A 186 -11.81 0.21 9.29
N GLY A 187 -11.96 -0.57 10.36
CA GLY A 187 -11.06 -0.48 11.52
C GLY A 187 -11.08 0.91 12.15
N PRO A 188 -9.92 1.54 12.41
CA PRO A 188 -9.88 2.83 13.10
C PRO A 188 -10.48 3.98 12.26
N TRP A 189 -10.76 3.76 10.98
CA TRP A 189 -11.36 4.74 10.07
C TRP A 189 -12.89 4.72 10.06
N ALA A 190 -13.53 3.65 10.55
CA ALA A 190 -14.98 3.48 10.44
C ALA A 190 -15.79 4.30 11.45
N GLY A 191 -15.19 4.70 12.58
CA GLY A 191 -15.88 5.35 13.70
C GLY A 191 -15.42 6.77 14.03
N GLY A 192 -14.36 7.27 13.38
CA GLY A 192 -13.80 8.60 13.61
C GLY A 192 -14.19 9.62 12.53
N PRO A 193 -13.77 10.89 12.68
CA PRO A 193 -13.88 11.89 11.62
C PRO A 193 -13.19 11.40 10.34
N TRP A 194 -13.85 11.60 9.20
CA TRP A 194 -13.26 11.26 7.90
C TRP A 194 -12.11 12.23 7.57
N PRO A 195 -10.88 11.74 7.28
CA PRO A 195 -9.71 12.58 7.01
C PRO A 195 -9.71 13.14 5.58
N ALA A 196 -10.76 13.90 5.21
CA ALA A 196 -10.95 14.38 3.84
C ALA A 196 -9.78 15.23 3.35
N VAL A 197 -9.33 16.20 4.17
CA VAL A 197 -8.25 17.11 3.82
C VAL A 197 -6.94 16.34 3.66
N GLN A 198 -6.64 15.43 4.58
CA GLN A 198 -5.42 14.63 4.54
C GLN A 198 -5.40 13.68 3.34
N ALA A 199 -6.52 13.05 3.02
CA ALA A 199 -6.65 12.18 1.85
C ALA A 199 -6.32 12.95 0.56
N THR A 200 -6.86 14.15 0.37
CA THR A 200 -6.53 14.99 -0.79
C THR A 200 -5.10 15.53 -0.74
N ALA A 201 -4.64 15.98 0.43
CA ALA A 201 -3.30 16.54 0.61
C ALA A 201 -2.21 15.53 0.26
N VAL A 202 -2.35 14.28 0.68
CA VAL A 202 -1.40 13.20 0.38
C VAL A 202 -1.26 12.98 -1.14
N VAL A 203 -2.35 13.07 -1.91
CA VAL A 203 -2.27 12.98 -3.37
C VAL A 203 -1.55 14.20 -3.97
N ASN A 204 -1.84 15.40 -3.49
CA ASN A 204 -1.11 16.62 -3.89
C ASN A 204 0.40 16.50 -3.61
N TRP A 205 0.76 16.00 -2.43
CA TRP A 205 2.13 15.70 -2.02
C TRP A 205 2.82 14.75 -2.99
N MET A 206 2.19 13.62 -3.31
CA MET A 206 2.78 12.61 -4.21
C MET A 206 2.98 13.13 -5.63
N VAL A 207 2.02 13.89 -6.18
CA VAL A 207 2.16 14.47 -7.52
C VAL A 207 3.30 15.49 -7.55
N ALA A 208 3.39 16.37 -6.54
CA ALA A 208 4.48 17.34 -6.44
C ALA A 208 5.84 16.65 -6.26
N ALA A 209 5.91 15.63 -5.40
CA ALA A 209 7.11 14.83 -5.17
C ALA A 209 7.56 14.11 -6.44
N GLU A 210 6.65 13.54 -7.23
CA GLU A 210 7.00 12.91 -8.51
C GLU A 210 7.67 13.91 -9.46
N ALA A 211 7.11 15.11 -9.59
CA ALA A 211 7.66 16.15 -10.44
C ALA A 211 9.06 16.57 -9.98
N VAL A 212 9.27 16.71 -8.67
CA VAL A 212 10.57 17.02 -8.06
C VAL A 212 11.57 15.89 -8.29
N LEU A 213 11.18 14.63 -8.07
CA LEU A 213 12.06 13.47 -8.28
C LEU A 213 12.49 13.33 -9.75
N ARG A 214 11.60 13.69 -10.68
CA ARG A 214 11.87 13.69 -12.12
C ARG A 214 12.81 14.82 -12.51
N ASP A 215 12.52 16.06 -12.10
CA ASP A 215 13.30 17.25 -12.47
C ASP A 215 14.69 17.27 -11.82
N SER A 216 14.81 16.75 -10.59
CA SER A 216 16.10 16.61 -9.90
C SER A 216 16.99 15.49 -10.46
N GLY A 217 16.46 14.61 -11.30
CA GLY A 217 17.19 13.45 -11.81
C GLY A 217 17.31 12.29 -10.82
N LEU A 218 16.67 12.36 -9.64
CA LEU A 218 16.68 11.29 -8.63
C LEU A 218 16.10 9.97 -9.17
N ILE A 219 15.04 10.02 -9.98
CA ILE A 219 14.49 8.83 -10.65
C ILE A 219 15.53 8.19 -11.57
N ALA A 220 16.21 9.02 -12.38
CA ALA A 220 17.20 8.54 -13.34
C ALA A 220 18.42 7.93 -12.61
N GLU A 221 18.83 8.53 -11.49
CA GLU A 221 19.91 8.02 -10.65
C GLU A 221 19.52 6.69 -9.98
N ALA A 222 18.33 6.60 -9.38
CA ALA A 222 17.84 5.35 -8.82
C ALA A 222 17.83 4.24 -9.89
N ARG A 223 17.29 4.54 -11.07
CA ARG A 223 17.29 3.61 -12.21
C ARG A 223 18.68 3.15 -12.61
N ARG A 224 19.65 4.06 -12.73
CA ARG A 224 21.04 3.72 -13.08
C ARG A 224 21.66 2.73 -12.10
N ARG A 225 21.29 2.83 -10.82
CA ARG A 225 21.73 1.91 -9.76
C ARG A 225 20.94 0.60 -9.70
N GLY A 226 19.86 0.45 -10.48
CA GLY A 226 18.93 -0.67 -10.35
C GLY A 226 18.07 -0.60 -9.08
N HIS A 227 17.90 0.61 -8.55
CA HIS A 227 17.13 0.95 -7.36
C HIS A 227 15.84 1.68 -7.77
N PHE A 228 14.96 2.01 -6.83
CA PHE A 228 13.79 2.85 -7.10
C PHE A 228 13.37 3.69 -5.90
N PHE A 229 12.72 4.82 -6.20
CA PHE A 229 11.88 5.51 -5.24
C PHE A 229 10.46 4.94 -5.28
N SER A 230 9.77 4.92 -4.14
CA SER A 230 8.35 4.58 -4.09
C SER A 230 7.53 5.74 -3.49
N LEU A 231 6.48 6.11 -4.21
CA LEU A 231 5.48 7.08 -3.77
C LEU A 231 4.16 6.35 -3.53
N MET A 232 3.69 6.44 -2.29
CA MET A 232 2.52 5.74 -1.75
C MET A 232 1.89 6.61 -0.66
N GLY A 233 0.57 6.66 -0.59
CA GLY A 233 -0.21 7.26 0.48
C GLY A 233 -0.83 6.21 1.40
N PHE A 234 -1.55 6.68 2.41
CA PHE A 234 -2.26 5.82 3.34
C PHE A 234 -3.57 5.26 2.80
N GLU A 235 -4.01 4.10 3.34
CA GLU A 235 -5.32 3.52 3.04
C GLU A 235 -6.26 3.44 4.25
N THR A 236 -7.54 3.64 3.94
CA THR A 236 -8.64 3.61 4.92
C THR A 236 -9.40 2.30 4.96
N ASN A 237 -9.17 1.40 4.00
CA ASN A 237 -9.96 0.19 3.79
C ASN A 237 -9.20 -1.13 3.99
N ASN A 238 -7.99 -1.08 4.57
CA ASN A 238 -7.16 -2.26 4.83
C ASN A 238 -7.19 -2.69 6.32
N PRO A 239 -7.91 -3.75 6.69
CA PRO A 239 -7.96 -4.24 8.07
C PRO A 239 -6.73 -5.07 8.49
N LEU A 240 -5.90 -5.51 7.55
CA LEU A 240 -4.66 -6.24 7.85
C LEU A 240 -3.55 -5.28 8.25
N HIS A 241 -3.52 -4.09 7.65
CA HIS A 241 -2.55 -3.04 7.92
C HIS A 241 -3.27 -1.69 8.03
N PRO A 242 -3.80 -1.35 9.22
CA PRO A 242 -4.52 -0.10 9.43
C PRO A 242 -3.52 1.06 9.41
N ASP A 243 -3.44 1.74 8.27
CA ASP A 243 -2.41 2.74 7.98
C ASP A 243 -2.69 4.10 8.63
N ASN A 244 -2.89 4.08 9.94
CA ASN A 244 -3.32 5.19 10.79
C ASN A 244 -2.19 5.64 11.72
N PRO A 245 -1.96 6.95 11.95
CA PRO A 245 -2.69 8.11 11.40
C PRO A 245 -2.34 8.44 9.93
N PRO A 246 -3.05 9.38 9.26
CA PRO A 246 -2.80 9.72 7.86
C PRO A 246 -1.34 10.08 7.60
N HIS A 247 -0.75 9.47 6.58
CA HIS A 247 0.62 9.74 6.16
C HIS A 247 0.87 9.37 4.70
N TRP A 248 2.08 9.66 4.22
CA TRP A 248 2.55 9.27 2.89
C TRP A 248 4.05 8.95 2.89
N HIS A 249 4.52 8.37 1.80
CA HIS A 249 5.88 7.88 1.66
C HIS A 249 6.59 8.50 0.45
N LEU A 250 7.85 8.87 0.68
CA LEU A 250 8.88 9.03 -0.35
C LEU A 250 10.00 8.05 -0.01
N ALA A 251 9.75 6.78 -0.27
CA ALA A 251 10.64 5.69 0.13
C ALA A 251 11.73 5.45 -0.91
N TYR A 252 12.90 4.98 -0.47
CA TYR A 252 14.00 4.58 -1.32
C TYR A 252 14.36 3.12 -1.06
N TYR A 253 14.33 2.32 -2.13
CA TYR A 253 14.63 0.90 -2.09
C TYR A 253 15.90 0.63 -2.91
N PRO A 254 17.00 0.21 -2.26
CA PRO A 254 18.25 -0.10 -2.95
C PRO A 254 18.24 -1.52 -3.54
N GLY A 255 17.28 -1.77 -4.44
CA GLY A 255 17.08 -3.07 -5.08
C GLY A 255 15.90 -3.05 -6.06
N ARG A 256 15.42 -4.23 -6.47
CA ARG A 256 14.36 -4.37 -7.48
C ARG A 256 12.95 -4.57 -6.91
N ASP A 257 12.84 -4.74 -5.59
CA ASP A 257 11.60 -4.99 -4.88
C ASP A 257 11.61 -4.32 -3.49
N HIS A 258 10.48 -4.40 -2.79
CA HIS A 258 10.29 -3.78 -1.46
C HIS A 258 10.97 -4.54 -0.32
N GLY A 259 11.58 -5.70 -0.59
CA GLY A 259 12.38 -6.46 0.38
C GLY A 259 13.85 -6.07 0.40
N ALA A 260 14.26 -5.09 -0.43
CA ALA A 260 15.65 -4.69 -0.61
C ALA A 260 16.30 -4.22 0.71
N PRO A 261 17.40 -4.87 1.17
CA PRO A 261 18.04 -4.57 2.44
C PRO A 261 18.45 -3.10 2.52
N ARG A 262 18.32 -2.49 3.71
CA ARG A 262 18.58 -1.06 3.94
C ARG A 262 17.62 -0.12 3.19
N ALA A 263 16.43 -0.59 2.81
CA ALA A 263 15.34 0.29 2.41
C ALA A 263 15.15 1.39 3.46
N GLN A 264 14.97 2.63 2.99
CA GLN A 264 14.70 3.80 3.80
C GLN A 264 13.31 4.29 3.47
N VAL A 265 12.40 4.19 4.43
CA VAL A 265 10.97 4.41 4.23
C VAL A 265 10.53 5.54 5.16
N PRO A 266 10.63 6.81 4.73
CA PRO A 266 9.98 7.92 5.40
C PRO A 266 8.48 7.68 5.50
N HIS A 267 7.92 7.99 6.66
CA HIS A 267 6.49 8.03 6.92
C HIS A 267 6.17 9.47 7.31
N PHE A 268 5.66 10.26 6.38
CA PHE A 268 5.34 11.67 6.60
C PHE A 268 3.92 11.80 7.11
N TRP A 269 3.77 11.89 8.43
CA TRP A 269 2.47 12.11 9.06
C TRP A 269 2.00 13.54 8.87
N VAL A 270 0.72 13.66 8.51
CA VAL A 270 0.09 14.94 8.21
C VAL A 270 -0.95 15.33 9.24
N ASP A 271 -1.03 16.63 9.51
CA ASP A 271 -2.01 17.23 10.41
C ASP A 271 -3.38 17.41 9.75
N GLU A 272 -4.31 18.07 10.44
CA GLU A 272 -5.67 18.34 9.94
C GLU A 272 -5.72 19.23 8.69
N ARG A 273 -4.65 19.98 8.42
CA ARG A 273 -4.49 20.82 7.22
C ARG A 273 -3.70 20.12 6.11
N GLY A 274 -3.28 18.87 6.33
CA GLY A 274 -2.45 18.10 5.41
C GLY A 274 -0.97 18.48 5.42
N GLY A 275 -0.54 19.33 6.37
CA GLY A 275 0.85 19.70 6.56
C GLY A 275 1.63 18.59 7.26
N THR A 276 2.86 18.34 6.83
CA THR A 276 3.72 17.32 7.43
C THR A 276 4.28 17.84 8.76
N PHE A 277 4.02 17.16 9.87
CA PHE A 277 4.52 17.56 11.19
C PHE A 277 5.57 16.60 11.77
N TYR A 278 5.66 15.37 11.24
CA TYR A 278 6.53 14.33 11.74
C TYR A 278 6.94 13.36 10.63
N ASN A 279 8.21 12.94 10.63
CA ASN A 279 8.71 11.86 9.80
C ASN A 279 9.34 10.77 10.68
N GLY A 280 8.75 9.59 10.64
CA GLY A 280 9.34 8.37 11.20
C GLY A 280 9.92 7.54 10.06
N MET A 281 11.21 7.71 9.79
CA MET A 281 11.87 6.98 8.73
C MET A 281 12.30 5.61 9.23
N ASP A 282 11.68 4.56 8.70
CA ASP A 282 12.14 3.19 8.93
C ASP A 282 13.34 2.89 8.05
N VAL A 283 14.38 2.35 8.67
CA VAL A 283 15.54 1.83 7.96
C VAL A 283 15.61 0.34 8.20
N GLN A 284 15.46 -0.46 7.13
CA GLN A 284 15.45 -1.90 7.26
C GLN A 284 16.78 -2.39 7.87
N GLY A 285 16.69 -3.12 8.98
CA GLY A 285 17.83 -3.59 9.76
C GLY A 285 18.40 -2.60 10.78
N ALA A 286 17.89 -1.37 10.85
CA ALA A 286 18.34 -0.34 11.80
C ALA A 286 17.21 0.33 12.60
N GLY A 287 15.95 -0.01 12.33
CA GLY A 287 14.78 0.50 13.05
C GLY A 287 14.33 1.90 12.60
N ARG A 288 13.40 2.47 13.37
CA ARG A 288 12.78 3.77 13.08
C ARG A 288 13.60 4.92 13.64
N ARG A 289 13.72 5.99 12.86
CA ARG A 289 14.27 7.29 13.29
C ARG A 289 13.21 8.38 13.18
N ALA A 290 13.14 9.23 14.19
CA ALA A 290 12.21 10.35 14.27
C ALA A 290 12.86 11.63 13.74
N PHE A 291 12.12 12.38 12.93
CA PHE A 291 12.50 13.70 12.44
C PHE A 291 11.32 14.67 12.54
N ARG A 292 11.60 15.90 12.99
CA ARG A 292 10.67 17.02 13.10
C ARG A 292 11.09 18.19 12.21
N ALA A 293 10.35 19.30 12.30
CA ALA A 293 10.67 20.52 11.57
C ALA A 293 12.14 20.96 11.78
N GLY A 294 12.83 21.26 10.68
CA GLY A 294 14.24 21.66 10.65
C GLY A 294 15.25 20.51 10.74
N GLU A 295 14.84 19.30 11.14
CA GLU A 295 15.75 18.16 11.29
C GLU A 295 15.99 17.46 9.94
N PRO A 296 17.25 17.28 9.49
CA PRO A 296 17.55 16.71 8.19
C PRO A 296 17.46 15.17 8.21
N ALA A 297 16.47 14.61 7.50
CA ALA A 297 16.37 13.19 7.22
C ALA A 297 17.13 12.85 5.93
N ARG A 298 18.33 12.26 6.07
CA ARG A 298 19.20 11.93 4.93
C ARG A 298 18.96 10.51 4.42
N ILE A 299 18.72 10.39 3.12
CA ILE A 299 18.63 9.11 2.42
C ILE A 299 19.95 8.82 1.71
N HIS A 300 20.54 7.66 2.00
CA HIS A 300 21.80 7.21 1.40
C HIS A 300 21.62 5.94 0.57
N ALA A 301 22.45 5.76 -0.45
CA ALA A 301 22.64 4.46 -1.08
C ALA A 301 23.42 3.50 -0.15
N PRO A 302 23.42 2.17 -0.40
CA PRO A 302 24.14 1.20 0.44
C PRO A 302 25.65 1.43 0.54
N ASP A 303 26.24 2.09 -0.46
CA ASP A 303 27.65 2.48 -0.52
C ASP A 303 27.98 3.74 0.32
N GLY A 304 26.98 4.32 0.99
CA GLY A 304 27.13 5.54 1.80
C GLY A 304 26.94 6.84 1.02
N THR A 305 26.72 6.79 -0.30
CA THR A 305 26.45 7.97 -1.12
C THR A 305 25.17 8.65 -0.67
N LEU A 306 25.24 9.93 -0.30
CA LEU A 306 24.04 10.74 -0.06
C LEU A 306 23.28 10.92 -1.37
N LEU A 307 21.97 10.66 -1.36
CA LEU A 307 21.11 10.84 -2.52
C LEU A 307 20.26 12.08 -2.38
N VAL A 308 19.59 12.22 -1.23
CA VAL A 308 18.65 13.31 -0.96
C VAL A 308 18.56 13.56 0.54
N THR A 309 18.45 14.82 0.92
CA THR A 309 18.05 15.24 2.27
C THR A 309 16.62 15.73 2.23
N LEU A 310 15.78 15.21 3.13
CA LEU A 310 14.38 15.58 3.31
C LEU A 310 14.28 16.35 4.64
N THR A 311 13.73 17.56 4.62
CA THR A 311 13.60 18.38 5.83
C THR A 311 12.19 18.93 5.93
N ILE A 312 11.50 18.63 7.03
CA ILE A 312 10.18 19.19 7.32
C ILE A 312 10.36 20.69 7.62
N ARG A 313 9.50 21.52 7.05
CA ARG A 313 9.50 22.96 7.25
C ARG A 313 8.59 23.36 8.41
N ALA A 314 8.83 24.53 8.99
CA ALA A 314 7.99 25.04 10.08
C ALA A 314 6.53 25.31 9.67
N ASP A 315 6.29 25.54 8.38
CA ASP A 315 4.96 25.73 7.78
C ASP A 315 4.25 24.40 7.43
N GLY A 316 4.79 23.25 7.86
CA GLY A 316 4.29 21.92 7.50
C GLY A 316 4.69 21.47 6.09
N GLY A 317 5.44 22.29 5.35
CA GLY A 317 5.98 21.94 4.04
C GLY A 317 7.16 20.96 4.11
N LEU A 318 7.73 20.63 2.95
CA LEU A 318 8.86 19.72 2.83
C LEU A 318 9.90 20.28 1.87
N ASP A 319 11.14 20.38 2.34
CA ASP A 319 12.30 20.59 1.49
C ASP A 319 12.86 19.24 1.02
N ILE A 320 13.04 19.11 -0.29
CA ILE A 320 13.69 17.96 -0.95
C ILE A 320 14.97 18.49 -1.59
N ALA A 321 16.11 18.15 -1.00
CA ALA A 321 17.43 18.59 -1.43
C ALA A 321 18.26 17.40 -1.97
N PRO A 322 18.27 17.16 -3.30
CA PRO A 322 19.16 16.19 -3.91
C PRO A 322 20.62 16.51 -3.55
N ALA A 323 21.47 15.49 -3.48
CA ALA A 323 22.90 15.68 -3.20
C ALA A 323 23.62 16.54 -4.25
N VAL A 324 23.12 16.52 -5.49
CA VAL A 324 23.60 17.34 -6.60
C VAL A 324 22.41 18.03 -7.25
N GLY A 325 22.48 19.35 -7.41
CA GLY A 325 21.43 20.16 -8.03
C GLY A 325 20.69 21.07 -7.04
N PRO A 326 19.59 21.70 -7.48
CA PRO A 326 18.86 22.65 -6.66
C PRO A 326 18.02 21.97 -5.58
N ARG A 327 17.82 22.65 -4.45
CA ARG A 327 16.78 22.32 -3.47
C ARG A 327 15.40 22.64 -4.03
N TYR A 328 14.42 21.79 -3.75
CA TYR A 328 13.00 22.03 -3.99
C TYR A 328 12.29 22.20 -2.66
N SER A 329 11.32 23.11 -2.59
CA SER A 329 10.52 23.38 -1.40
C SER A 329 9.05 23.26 -1.77
N ILE A 330 8.33 22.32 -1.17
CA ILE A 330 6.90 22.13 -1.35
C ILE A 330 6.20 22.78 -0.15
N THR A 331 5.21 23.64 -0.41
CA THR A 331 4.47 24.44 0.58
C THR A 331 2.99 24.55 0.19
N ALA A 332 2.15 25.08 1.08
CA ALA A 332 0.79 25.50 0.76
C ALA A 332 0.63 26.97 1.17
N PRO A 333 0.48 27.93 0.23
CA PRO A 333 0.45 29.35 0.57
C PRO A 333 -0.68 29.77 1.52
N ASP A 334 -1.82 29.09 1.46
CA ASP A 334 -2.97 29.29 2.34
C ASP A 334 -2.90 28.42 3.62
N GLY A 335 -1.84 27.64 3.78
CA GLY A 335 -1.65 26.69 4.86
C GLY A 335 -2.54 25.43 4.76
N ASN A 336 -3.26 25.21 3.66
CA ASN A 336 -4.10 24.02 3.45
C ASN A 336 -3.58 23.19 2.27
N PHE A 337 -2.85 22.13 2.59
CA PHE A 337 -2.26 21.22 1.60
C PHE A 337 -3.30 20.39 0.85
N GLY A 338 -4.54 20.31 1.36
CA GLY A 338 -5.65 19.67 0.66
C GLY A 338 -6.17 20.45 -0.54
N HIS A 339 -5.99 21.78 -0.59
CA HIS A 339 -6.41 22.59 -1.73
C HIS A 339 -5.42 22.48 -2.89
N SER A 340 -4.15 22.79 -2.62
CA SER A 340 -3.06 22.75 -3.58
C SER A 340 -1.73 22.82 -2.87
N VAL A 341 -0.66 22.44 -3.57
CA VAL A 341 0.72 22.63 -3.11
C VAL A 341 1.54 23.38 -4.16
N ASP A 342 2.38 24.28 -3.68
CA ASP A 342 3.30 25.08 -4.48
C ASP A 342 4.72 24.59 -4.27
N VAL A 343 5.46 24.48 -5.36
CA VAL A 343 6.85 24.06 -5.37
C VAL A 343 7.72 25.22 -5.84
N ALA A 344 8.72 25.57 -5.04
CA ALA A 344 9.82 26.43 -5.42
C ALA A 344 11.06 25.60 -5.75
N ARG A 345 11.81 25.99 -6.79
CA ARG A 345 13.09 25.41 -7.19
C ARG A 345 14.19 26.44 -6.93
N ALA A 346 15.17 26.10 -6.10
CA ALA A 346 16.21 27.02 -5.64
C ALA A 346 15.67 28.35 -5.07
N GLY A 347 14.51 28.30 -4.40
CA GLY A 347 13.84 29.48 -3.84
C GLY A 347 13.02 30.28 -4.86
N VAL A 348 13.05 29.93 -6.15
CA VAL A 348 12.23 30.57 -7.19
C VAL A 348 10.93 29.76 -7.38
N PRO A 349 9.75 30.38 -7.41
CA PRO A 349 8.50 29.68 -7.71
C PRO A 349 8.61 28.87 -9.01
N TRP A 350 8.17 27.61 -8.98
CA TRP A 350 8.31 26.69 -10.12
C TRP A 350 6.96 26.20 -10.63
N ARG A 351 6.18 25.51 -9.80
CA ARG A 351 4.91 24.90 -10.19
C ARG A 351 3.93 24.82 -9.02
N SER A 352 2.64 24.84 -9.30
CA SER A 352 1.58 24.48 -8.36
C SER A 352 0.83 23.23 -8.83
N PHE A 353 0.36 22.44 -7.87
CA PHE A 353 -0.29 21.16 -8.08
C PHE A 353 -1.58 21.09 -7.28
N ALA A 354 -2.66 20.65 -7.92
CA ALA A 354 -3.93 20.38 -7.27
C ALA A 354 -4.54 19.10 -7.86
N THR A 355 -5.26 18.36 -7.02
CA THR A 355 -5.91 17.12 -7.43
C THR A 355 -7.35 17.06 -6.96
N ARG A 356 -8.16 16.32 -7.72
CA ARG A 356 -9.52 15.94 -7.35
C ARG A 356 -9.70 14.47 -7.68
N ASP A 357 -10.05 13.68 -6.68
CA ASP A 357 -10.33 12.26 -6.84
C ASP A 357 -11.81 11.96 -6.59
N ASP A 358 -12.54 11.64 -7.64
CA ASP A 358 -13.92 11.18 -7.56
C ASP A 358 -13.95 9.64 -7.52
N VAL A 359 -13.80 9.12 -6.31
CA VAL A 359 -13.68 7.69 -6.03
C VAL A 359 -14.94 6.89 -6.37
N LYS A 360 -16.09 7.55 -6.50
CA LYS A 360 -17.37 6.88 -6.81
C LYS A 360 -17.46 6.50 -8.29
N ILE A 361 -16.90 7.33 -9.16
CA ILE A 361 -16.90 7.11 -10.61
C ILE A 361 -15.52 6.72 -11.16
N GLY A 362 -14.49 6.69 -10.31
CA GLY A 362 -13.15 6.27 -10.67
C GLY A 362 -12.42 7.28 -11.55
N VAL A 363 -12.43 8.56 -11.14
CA VAL A 363 -11.77 9.63 -11.91
C VAL A 363 -10.86 10.46 -11.02
N LEU A 364 -9.57 10.42 -11.30
CA LEU A 364 -8.58 11.30 -10.72
C LEU A 364 -8.21 12.39 -11.73
N VAL A 365 -8.35 13.65 -11.33
CA VAL A 365 -7.91 14.82 -12.09
C VAL A 365 -6.68 15.41 -11.41
N VAL A 366 -5.63 15.61 -12.19
CA VAL A 366 -4.40 16.29 -11.76
C VAL A 366 -4.24 17.57 -12.55
N GLN A 367 -4.09 18.69 -11.86
CA GLN A 367 -3.86 20.01 -12.44
C GLN A 367 -2.47 20.51 -12.06
N VAL A 368 -1.73 20.96 -13.07
CA VAL A 368 -0.37 21.52 -12.90
C VAL A 368 -0.33 22.89 -13.55
N ARG A 369 0.16 23.90 -12.83
CA ARG A 369 0.38 25.24 -13.36
C ARG A 369 1.83 25.66 -13.16
N ASP A 370 2.50 25.99 -14.24
CA ASP A 370 3.86 26.54 -14.21
C ASP A 370 3.83 27.98 -13.67
N ALA A 371 4.78 28.32 -12.80
CA ALA A 371 4.90 29.65 -12.21
C ALA A 371 5.15 30.71 -13.29
N GLY A 372 4.48 31.86 -13.17
CA GLY A 372 4.58 32.96 -14.13
C GLY A 372 3.91 32.71 -15.49
N SER A 373 3.32 31.52 -15.72
CA SER A 373 2.60 31.23 -16.95
C SER A 373 1.19 31.84 -16.93
N THR A 374 0.81 32.50 -18.02
CA THR A 374 -0.57 32.94 -18.29
C THR A 374 -1.39 31.87 -19.01
N ALA A 375 -0.76 30.78 -19.45
CA ALA A 375 -1.45 29.67 -20.07
C ALA A 375 -2.38 28.98 -19.06
N PRO A 376 -3.47 28.33 -19.51
CA PRO A 376 -4.28 27.50 -18.65
C PRO A 376 -3.43 26.39 -18.02
N HIS A 377 -3.83 25.96 -16.82
CA HIS A 377 -3.19 24.83 -16.16
C HIS A 377 -3.26 23.58 -17.06
N ARG A 378 -2.20 22.78 -17.05
CA ARG A 378 -2.20 21.46 -17.70
C ARG A 378 -3.04 20.52 -16.84
N THR A 379 -4.03 19.89 -17.47
CA THR A 379 -4.90 18.91 -16.83
C THR A 379 -4.61 17.52 -17.36
N THR A 380 -4.44 16.56 -16.46
CA THR A 380 -4.39 15.14 -16.78
C THR A 380 -5.53 14.43 -16.06
N VAL A 381 -6.29 13.63 -16.80
CA VAL A 381 -7.43 12.86 -16.27
C VAL A 381 -7.09 11.39 -16.34
N TYR A 382 -7.04 10.74 -15.19
CA TYR A 382 -6.90 9.31 -15.05
C TYR A 382 -8.27 8.70 -14.75
N ARG A 383 -8.71 7.79 -15.62
CA ARG A 383 -9.90 6.98 -15.39
C ARG A 383 -9.47 5.62 -14.87
N TYR A 384 -10.11 5.13 -13.83
CA TYR A 384 -9.83 3.85 -13.21
C TYR A 384 -11.12 3.12 -12.84
N ASP A 385 -11.02 1.81 -12.67
CA ASP A 385 -12.10 1.02 -12.08
C ASP A 385 -12.27 1.43 -10.61
N ALA A 386 -13.40 2.05 -10.27
CA ALA A 386 -13.66 2.56 -8.92
C ALA A 386 -13.52 1.51 -7.81
N LEU A 387 -13.64 0.21 -8.11
CA LEU A 387 -13.51 -0.87 -7.13
C LEU A 387 -12.11 -1.44 -7.06
N THR A 388 -11.34 -1.46 -8.15
CA THR A 388 -10.02 -2.12 -8.18
C THR A 388 -8.85 -1.15 -8.32
N GLY A 389 -9.09 0.10 -8.71
CA GLY A 389 -8.05 1.09 -8.99
C GLY A 389 -7.32 0.84 -10.31
N VAL A 390 -7.71 -0.17 -11.10
CA VAL A 390 -7.06 -0.44 -12.39
C VAL A 390 -7.39 0.68 -13.39
N LEU A 391 -6.34 1.35 -13.86
CA LEU A 391 -6.44 2.40 -14.88
C LEU A 391 -7.03 1.86 -16.19
N SER A 392 -7.92 2.65 -16.80
CA SER A 392 -8.49 2.42 -18.13
C SER A 392 -7.61 3.07 -19.20
N GLY A 393 -7.27 2.33 -20.27
CA GLY A 393 -6.57 2.88 -21.43
C GLY A 393 -5.05 3.09 -21.26
N SER A 394 -4.43 2.40 -20.31
CA SER A 394 -2.97 2.40 -20.11
C SER A 394 -2.22 1.46 -21.04
#